data_AF-A0A164DDA1-F1
#
_entry.id   AF-A0A164DDA1-F1
#
_cell.length_a   1.000
_cell.length_b   1.000
_cell.length_c   1.000
_cell.angle_alpha   90.00
_cell.angle_beta   90.00
_cell.angle_gamma   90.00
#
_symmetry.space_group_name_H-M   'P 1'
#
loop_
_entity.id
_entity.type
_entity.pdbx_description
1 polymer ?
#
loop_
_entity_poly.entity_id
_entity_poly.type
_entity_poly.pdbx_seq_one_letter_code
_entity_poly.pdbx_strand_id
1 'polypeptide(L)'
;ITNFSRRLSFADWNRLMQDRIQQPNESGMEYALDKFRVCRLSPTTLTERDAISFLINGLARWEHVAAMAAAAPIDIPAFITRIQQLEQLGVSARPEMAPNPQVDTQPPLQPDLTAAFKSFSD
;
A
#
# COMPACT_ATOMS: atom_id res chain seq x y z
N ILE A 1 38.95 13.32 -9.12
CA ILE A 1 38.03 12.41 -9.85
C ILE A 1 36.61 12.80 -9.46
N THR A 2 35.93 13.60 -10.27
CA THR A 2 34.54 14.00 -10.03
C THR A 2 33.63 12.92 -10.60
N ASN A 3 33.02 12.13 -9.70
CA ASN A 3 32.07 11.09 -10.06
C ASN A 3 30.75 11.78 -10.46
N PHE A 4 30.61 12.18 -11.73
CA PHE A 4 29.33 12.61 -12.27
C PHE A 4 28.47 11.37 -12.43
N SER A 5 27.82 10.91 -11.35
CA SER A 5 26.75 9.95 -11.46
C SER A 5 25.73 10.51 -12.44
N ARG A 6 25.61 9.87 -13.60
CA ARG A 6 24.81 10.35 -14.73
C ARG A 6 23.35 10.42 -14.27
N ARG A 7 22.89 11.61 -13.93
CA ARG A 7 21.48 11.85 -13.60
C ARG A 7 20.65 11.46 -14.83
N LEU A 8 19.57 10.70 -14.61
CA LEU A 8 18.68 10.30 -15.68
C LEU A 8 17.89 11.51 -16.20
N SER A 9 17.34 11.40 -17.41
CA SER A 9 16.29 12.35 -17.83
C SER A 9 15.09 12.22 -16.89
N PHE A 10 14.29 13.28 -16.75
CA PHE A 10 13.07 13.21 -15.93
C PHE A 10 12.11 12.13 -16.41
N ALA A 11 11.94 11.96 -17.72
CA ALA A 11 11.08 10.95 -18.29
C ALA A 11 11.55 9.52 -17.95
N ASP A 12 12.84 9.23 -18.12
CA ASP A 12 13.40 7.91 -17.81
C ASP A 12 13.34 7.61 -16.31
N TRP A 13 13.70 8.59 -15.49
CA TRP A 13 13.64 8.46 -14.03
C TRP A 13 12.21 8.23 -13.55
N ASN A 14 11.25 9.02 -14.04
CA ASN A 14 9.85 8.89 -13.65
C ASN A 14 9.28 7.53 -14.06
N ARG A 15 9.64 7.02 -15.25
CA ARG A 15 9.28 5.66 -15.66
C ARG A 15 9.82 4.61 -14.68
N LEU A 16 11.11 4.67 -14.37
CA LEU A 16 11.71 3.74 -13.40
C LEU A 16 11.07 3.84 -12.01
N MET A 17 10.71 5.04 -11.57
CA MET A 17 10.03 5.26 -10.29
C MET A 17 8.63 4.67 -10.23
N GLN A 18 7.89 4.76 -11.34
CA GLN A 18 6.53 4.22 -11.46
C GLN A 18 6.54 2.70 -11.62
N ASP A 19 7.46 2.17 -12.43
CA ASP A 19 7.61 0.73 -12.66
C ASP A 19 8.14 0.02 -11.40
N ARG A 20 8.93 0.71 -10.58
CA ARG A 20 9.48 0.15 -9.35
C ARG A 20 8.47 0.20 -8.20
N ILE A 21 7.55 -0.76 -8.21
CA ILE A 21 6.70 -1.13 -7.07
C ILE A 21 7.21 -2.41 -6.41
N GLN A 22 6.83 -2.63 -5.15
CA GLN A 22 7.12 -3.87 -4.42
C GLN A 22 6.40 -5.03 -5.10
N GLN A 23 7.13 -6.11 -5.36
CA GLN A 23 6.54 -7.33 -5.91
C GLN A 23 5.89 -8.18 -4.79
N PRO A 24 4.85 -9.00 -5.07
CA PRO A 24 4.13 -9.76 -4.04
C PRO A 24 5.00 -10.67 -3.15
N ASN A 25 6.13 -11.14 -3.66
CA ASN A 25 7.07 -12.03 -2.94
C ASN A 25 8.38 -11.34 -2.56
N GLU A 26 8.45 -10.02 -2.70
CA GLU A 26 9.62 -9.22 -2.37
C GLU A 26 9.48 -8.63 -0.97
N SER A 27 10.53 -8.73 -0.15
CA SER A 27 10.50 -8.09 1.17
C SER A 27 10.51 -6.57 1.06
N GLY A 28 9.86 -5.91 2.01
CA GLY A 28 9.78 -4.45 2.04
C GLY A 28 11.13 -3.78 2.17
N MET A 29 12.10 -4.45 2.81
CA MET A 29 13.49 -3.98 2.89
C MET A 29 14.20 -4.03 1.53
N GLU A 30 14.12 -5.16 0.81
CA GLU A 30 14.73 -5.29 -0.53
C GLU A 30 14.13 -4.27 -1.50
N TYR A 31 12.81 -4.18 -1.51
CA TYR A 31 12.06 -3.16 -2.24
C TYR A 31 12.56 -1.74 -1.93
N ALA A 32 12.65 -1.40 -0.64
CA ALA A 32 12.97 -0.04 -0.23
C ALA A 32 14.38 0.38 -0.63
N LEU A 33 15.35 -0.52 -0.46
CA LEU A 33 16.75 -0.26 -0.84
C LEU A 33 16.88 -0.01 -2.34
N ASP A 34 16.21 -0.83 -3.15
CA ASP A 34 16.24 -0.68 -4.61
C ASP A 34 15.51 0.57 -5.09
N LYS A 35 14.30 0.83 -4.58
CA LYS A 35 13.55 2.04 -4.97
C LYS A 35 14.26 3.31 -4.49
N PHE A 36 14.95 3.27 -3.35
CA PHE A 36 15.78 4.38 -2.92
C PHE A 36 16.98 4.62 -3.85
N ARG A 37 17.57 3.57 -4.44
CA ARG A 37 18.58 3.76 -5.51
C ARG A 37 17.99 4.50 -6.70
N VAL A 38 16.75 4.19 -7.12
CA VAL A 38 16.07 4.94 -8.18
C VAL A 38 15.87 6.40 -7.77
N CYS A 39 15.46 6.69 -6.53
CA CYS A 39 15.37 8.07 -6.02
C CYS A 39 16.70 8.84 -6.17
N ARG A 40 17.84 8.19 -5.92
CA ARG A 40 19.17 8.80 -6.07
C ARG A 40 19.58 9.10 -7.52
N LEU A 41 18.92 8.49 -8.50
CA LEU A 41 19.12 8.76 -9.92
C LEU A 41 18.30 9.96 -10.42
N SER A 42 17.52 10.59 -9.53
CA SER A 42 16.67 11.72 -9.88
C SER A 42 17.44 12.86 -10.55
N PRO A 43 16.90 13.46 -11.63
CA PRO A 43 17.47 14.68 -12.21
C PRO A 43 17.42 15.86 -11.25
N THR A 44 16.45 15.90 -10.35
CA THR A 44 16.25 16.94 -9.34
C THR A 44 16.65 16.44 -7.96
N THR A 45 17.05 17.35 -7.08
CA THR A 45 17.31 17.01 -5.68
C THR A 45 16.00 16.64 -5.00
N LEU A 46 15.91 15.42 -4.47
CA LEU A 46 14.79 14.97 -3.66
C LEU A 46 15.10 15.18 -2.18
N THR A 47 14.11 15.62 -1.42
CA THR A 47 14.19 15.57 0.04
C THR A 47 13.98 14.14 0.52
N GLU A 48 14.41 13.85 1.75
CA GLU A 48 14.17 12.53 2.35
C GLU A 48 12.67 12.24 2.48
N ARG A 49 11.85 13.26 2.76
CA ARG A 49 10.39 13.15 2.77
C ARG A 49 9.81 12.75 1.41
N ASP A 50 10.35 13.27 0.32
CA ASP A 50 9.91 12.90 -1.03
C ASP A 50 10.23 11.43 -1.31
N ALA A 51 11.46 11.00 -0.98
CA ALA A 51 11.88 9.61 -1.13
C ALA A 51 10.98 8.65 -0.32
N ILE A 52 10.68 9.00 0.93
CA ILE A 52 9.78 8.22 1.79
C ILE A 52 8.37 8.14 1.18
N SER A 53 7.85 9.25 0.64
CA SER A 53 6.53 9.26 0.00
C SER A 53 6.49 8.30 -1.20
N PHE A 54 7.53 8.28 -2.03
CA PHE A 54 7.63 7.32 -3.13
C PHE A 54 7.74 5.87 -2.66
N LEU A 55 8.46 5.63 -1.56
CA LEU A 55 8.59 4.31 -0.96
C LEU A 55 7.25 3.80 -0.45
N ILE A 56 6.51 4.61 0.31
CA ILE A 56 5.19 4.27 0.84
C ILE A 56 4.24 3.94 -0.32
N ASN A 57 4.17 4.80 -1.33
CA ASN A 57 3.21 4.65 -2.43
C ASN A 57 3.43 3.42 -3.32
N GLY A 58 4.64 2.85 -3.33
CA GLY A 58 4.91 1.63 -4.11
C GLY A 58 4.90 0.34 -3.31
N LEU A 59 4.48 0.35 -2.05
CA LEU A 59 4.30 -0.89 -1.27
C LEU A 59 3.17 -1.74 -1.87
N ALA A 60 3.34 -3.05 -1.85
CA ALA A 60 2.44 -3.99 -2.51
C ALA A 60 1.10 -4.13 -1.78
N ARG A 61 1.12 -3.98 -0.44
CA ARG A 61 -0.03 -4.19 0.44
C ARG A 61 -0.62 -2.86 0.85
N TRP A 62 -1.90 -2.64 0.54
CA TRP A 62 -2.60 -1.41 0.90
C TRP A 62 -2.62 -1.17 2.42
N GLU A 63 -2.65 -2.23 3.24
CA GLU A 63 -2.59 -2.11 4.69
C GLU A 63 -1.25 -1.52 5.15
N HIS A 64 -0.15 -1.90 4.48
CA HIS A 64 1.17 -1.34 4.78
C HIS A 64 1.25 0.11 4.33
N VAL A 65 0.69 0.47 3.17
CA VAL A 65 0.58 1.86 2.71
C VAL A 65 -0.14 2.71 3.76
N ALA A 66 -1.32 2.27 4.21
CA ALA A 66 -2.12 2.99 5.21
C ALA A 66 -1.39 3.13 6.55
N ALA A 67 -0.77 2.05 7.05
CA ALA A 67 -0.05 2.05 8.32
C ALA A 67 1.22 2.92 8.32
N MET A 68 1.89 3.00 7.15
CA MET A 68 3.04 3.88 6.95
C MET A 68 2.61 5.33 6.72
N ALA A 69 1.49 5.59 6.03
CA ALA A 69 0.98 6.94 5.85
C ALA A 69 0.46 7.57 7.15
N ALA A 70 -0.21 6.78 8.01
CA ALA A 70 -0.73 7.25 9.29
C ALA A 70 0.37 7.66 10.29
N ALA A 71 1.54 7.02 10.20
CA ALA A 71 2.71 7.32 11.00
C ALA A 71 3.95 7.29 10.11
N ALA A 72 4.07 8.32 9.25
CA ALA A 72 5.13 8.44 8.27
C ALA A 72 6.51 8.38 8.92
N PRO A 73 7.40 7.46 8.47
CA PRO A 73 8.79 7.48 8.87
C PRO A 73 9.44 8.82 8.55
N ILE A 74 10.40 9.24 9.38
CA ILE A 74 11.14 10.49 9.20
C ILE A 74 12.36 10.33 8.29
N ASP A 75 12.90 9.12 8.20
CA ASP A 75 14.08 8.76 7.44
C ASP A 75 13.99 7.33 6.85
N ILE A 76 14.94 6.99 5.98
CA ILE A 76 14.99 5.67 5.32
C ILE A 76 15.20 4.51 6.32
N PRO A 77 16.10 4.61 7.33
CA PRO A 77 16.23 3.58 8.35
C PRO A 77 14.93 3.29 9.11
N ALA A 78 14.20 4.32 9.53
CA ALA A 78 12.91 4.18 10.21
C ALA A 78 11.87 3.54 9.29
N PHE A 79 11.89 3.84 7.99
CA PHE A 79 11.05 3.15 7.01
C PHE A 79 11.35 1.65 7.01
N ILE A 80 12.63 1.25 6.90
CA ILE A 80 13.04 -0.16 6.84
C ILE A 80 12.64 -0.90 8.12
N THR A 81 12.90 -0.33 9.29
CA THR A 81 12.51 -0.95 10.57
C THR A 81 11.00 -1.13 10.65
N ARG A 82 10.21 -0.12 10.25
CA ARG A 82 8.75 -0.18 10.36
C ARG A 82 8.13 -1.14 9.36
N ILE A 83 8.61 -1.21 8.12
CA ILE A 83 8.07 -2.17 7.14
C ILE A 83 8.35 -3.61 7.57
N GLN A 84 9.54 -3.89 8.13
CA GLN A 84 9.86 -5.21 8.70
C GLN A 84 8.93 -5.58 9.87
N GLN A 85 8.60 -4.63 10.74
CA GLN A 85 7.63 -4.85 11.82
C GLN A 85 6.24 -5.17 11.27
N LEU A 86 5.76 -4.42 10.27
CA LEU A 86 4.46 -4.66 9.64
C LEU A 86 4.40 -6.03 8.94
N GLU A 87 5.49 -6.43 8.28
CA GLU A 87 5.62 -7.74 7.67
C GLU A 87 5.60 -8.86 8.71
N GLN A 88 6.33 -8.72 9.83
CA GLN A 88 6.28 -9.70 10.92
C GLN A 88 4.89 -9.81 11.55
N LEU A 89 4.22 -8.68 11.78
CA LEU A 89 2.86 -8.65 12.32
C LEU A 89 1.87 -9.30 11.35
N GLY A 90 2.01 -9.05 10.04
CA GLY A 90 1.18 -9.68 9.01
C GLY A 90 1.51 -11.14 8.71
N VAL A 91 2.74 -11.59 8.98
CA VAL A 91 3.15 -13.00 8.91
C VAL A 91 2.66 -13.77 10.14
N SER A 92 2.67 -13.15 11.33
CA SER A 92 2.03 -13.71 12.53
C SER A 92 0.50 -13.63 12.49
N ALA A 93 -0.05 -12.67 11.75
CA ALA A 93 -1.48 -12.49 11.57
C ALA A 93 -1.90 -12.87 10.14
N ARG A 94 -1.96 -14.16 9.83
CA ARG A 94 -3.05 -14.77 9.03
C ARG A 94 -2.92 -16.31 9.06
N PRO A 95 -4.06 -17.01 9.12
CA PRO A 95 -4.83 -17.15 7.91
C PRO A 95 -6.03 -16.21 7.89
N GLU A 96 -6.11 -15.49 6.77
CA GLU A 96 -7.34 -15.08 6.12
C GLU A 96 -8.43 -14.39 6.95
N MET A 97 -8.28 -13.08 7.14
CA MET A 97 -9.43 -12.17 7.08
C MET A 97 -9.06 -11.01 6.16
N ALA A 98 -9.24 -11.23 4.86
CA ALA A 98 -9.73 -10.12 4.05
C ALA A 98 -11.05 -9.66 4.70
N PRO A 99 -11.38 -8.36 4.75
CA PRO A 99 -12.73 -7.97 5.06
C PRO A 99 -13.59 -8.52 3.94
N ASN A 100 -14.19 -9.69 4.16
CA ASN A 100 -15.22 -10.20 3.30
C ASN A 100 -16.35 -9.16 3.36
N PRO A 101 -16.84 -8.59 2.24
CA PRO A 101 -17.98 -7.68 2.27
C PRO A 101 -19.28 -8.34 2.75
N GLN A 102 -19.24 -9.62 3.12
CA GLN A 102 -20.36 -10.35 3.68
C GLN A 102 -20.45 -10.07 5.18
N VAL A 103 -20.85 -8.84 5.50
CA VAL A 103 -21.65 -8.63 6.71
C VAL A 103 -22.82 -9.59 6.57
N ASP A 104 -22.91 -10.52 7.51
CA ASP A 104 -24.06 -11.37 7.76
C ASP A 104 -25.27 -10.46 8.09
N THR A 105 -25.84 -9.87 7.04
CA THR A 105 -27.11 -9.17 7.10
C THR A 105 -28.13 -10.23 6.81
N GLN A 106 -28.49 -10.94 7.88
CA GLN A 106 -29.77 -11.60 8.00
C GLN A 106 -30.83 -10.65 7.40
N PRO A 107 -31.65 -11.08 6.41
CA PRO A 107 -32.64 -10.21 5.83
C PRO A 107 -33.54 -9.67 6.94
N PRO A 108 -33.93 -8.38 6.95
CA PRO A 108 -35.07 -7.98 7.73
C PRO A 108 -36.22 -8.89 7.29
N LEU A 109 -36.87 -9.58 8.25
CA LEU A 109 -38.13 -10.28 8.01
C LEU A 109 -39.07 -9.31 7.31
N GLN A 110 -39.19 -9.46 5.99
CA GLN A 110 -40.15 -8.71 5.21
C GLN A 110 -41.53 -9.18 5.68
N PRO A 111 -42.41 -8.28 6.13
CA PRO A 111 -43.79 -8.67 6.38
C PRO A 111 -44.36 -9.24 5.08
N ASP A 112 -44.84 -10.49 5.15
CA ASP A 112 -45.47 -11.18 4.04
C ASP A 112 -46.72 -10.41 3.59
N LEU A 113 -46.58 -9.62 2.52
CA LEU A 113 -47.69 -8.86 1.92
C LEU A 113 -48.71 -9.78 1.22
N THR A 114 -48.45 -11.08 1.11
CA THR A 114 -49.38 -12.04 0.50
C THR A 114 -50.58 -12.33 1.41
N ALA A 115 -50.47 -12.08 2.71
CA ALA A 115 -51.60 -12.15 3.64
C ALA A 115 -52.50 -10.90 3.58
N ALA A 116 -51.96 -9.73 3.20
CA ALA A 116 -52.72 -8.48 3.16
C ALA A 116 -53.68 -8.39 1.97
N PHE A 117 -53.41 -9.09 0.87
CA PHE A 117 -54.23 -9.00 -0.35
C PHE A 117 -55.47 -9.90 -0.34
N LYS A 118 -55.60 -10.82 0.62
CA LYS A 118 -56.80 -11.67 0.76
C LYS A 118 -57.91 -11.06 1.63
N SER A 119 -57.66 -9.93 2.29
CA SER A 119 -58.67 -9.30 3.17
C SER A 119 -59.50 -8.21 2.48
N PHE A 120 -59.30 -7.95 1.18
CA PHE A 120 -60.02 -6.94 0.41
C PHE A 120 -60.92 -7.53 -0.70
N SER A 121 -61.25 -8.82 -0.61
CA SER A 121 -62.24 -9.44 -1.48
C SER A 121 -63.16 -10.34 -0.65
N ASP A 122 -63.97 -9.67 0.16
CA ASP A 122 -65.34 -10.08 0.49
C ASP A 122 -66.26 -8.90 0.18
#